data_AF-A0A852NGZ4-F1
#
_entry.id   AF-A0A852NGZ4-F1
#
_cell.length_a   1.000
_cell.length_b   1.000
_cell.length_c   1.000
_cell.angle_alpha   90.00
_cell.angle_beta   90.00
_cell.angle_gamma   90.00
#
_symmetry.space_group_name_H-M   'P 1'
#
loop_
_entity.id
_entity.type
_entity.pdbx_description
1 polymer ?
#
loop_
_entity_poly.entity_id
_entity_poly.type
_entity_poly.pdbx_seq_one_letter_code
_entity_poly.pdbx_strand_id
1 'polypeptide(L)'
;TCRMDETTPRCVPVALTCQDLTCPPGSTCQMDGATPRCVPKAPSCQDLTCPPGSTCQMDRATPRCVPIKLTCQDLTCPPGSTCRMDGTTPRCVP
;
A
#
# COMPACT_ATOMS: atom_id res chain seq x y z
N THR A 1 -17.06 14.90 28.82
CA THR A 1 -18.46 14.85 29.28
C THR A 1 -18.47 15.01 30.79
N CYS A 2 -19.27 15.91 31.33
CA CYS A 2 -19.39 16.03 32.79
C CYS A 2 -20.57 15.19 33.27
N ARG A 3 -20.32 14.35 34.27
CA ARG A 3 -21.34 13.53 34.93
C ARG A 3 -21.34 13.89 36.41
N MET A 4 -22.51 13.95 37.02
CA MET A 4 -22.63 14.10 38.48
C MET A 4 -22.41 12.74 39.12
N ASP A 5 -21.37 12.61 39.94
CA ASP A 5 -21.23 11.49 40.87
C ASP A 5 -21.59 11.99 42.27
N GLU A 6 -22.67 11.43 42.81
CA GLU A 6 -23.26 11.59 44.14
C GLU A 6 -23.61 13.04 44.58
N THR A 7 -22.71 14.01 44.50
CA THR A 7 -22.98 15.45 44.73
C THR A 7 -21.99 16.39 44.03
N THR A 8 -20.97 15.87 43.31
CA THR A 8 -19.90 16.69 42.72
C THR A 8 -19.82 16.46 41.21
N PRO A 9 -19.82 17.53 40.38
CA PRO A 9 -19.67 17.36 38.94
C PRO A 9 -18.23 16.91 38.62
N ARG A 10 -18.09 15.68 38.10
CA ARG A 10 -16.83 15.17 37.59
C ARG A 10 -16.83 15.27 36.07
N CYS A 11 -15.91 16.06 35.54
CA CYS A 11 -15.67 16.11 34.11
C CYS A 11 -14.65 15.05 33.73
N VAL A 12 -15.13 13.97 33.10
CA VAL A 12 -14.25 13.02 32.44
C VAL A 12 -13.92 13.54 31.04
N PRO A 13 -12.65 13.50 30.64
CA PRO A 13 -12.27 13.75 29.25
C PRO A 13 -13.11 12.86 28.33
N VAL A 14 -13.67 13.44 27.28
CA VAL A 14 -14.24 12.61 26.21
C VAL A 14 -13.07 11.86 25.60
N ALA A 15 -13.12 10.54 25.61
CA ALA A 15 -12.16 9.74 24.86
C ALA A 15 -12.42 10.02 23.37
N LEU A 16 -11.58 10.87 22.78
CA LEU A 16 -11.62 11.12 21.34
C LEU A 16 -11.22 9.85 20.61
N THR A 17 -11.92 9.54 19.53
CA THR A 17 -11.61 8.42 18.65
C THR A 17 -11.35 8.90 17.23
N CYS A 18 -10.89 8.01 16.35
CA CYS A 18 -10.76 8.34 14.92
C CYS A 18 -12.09 8.67 14.23
N GLN A 19 -13.25 8.37 14.84
CA GLN A 19 -14.54 8.80 14.32
C GLN A 19 -14.79 10.29 14.54
N ASP A 20 -14.13 10.87 15.55
CA ASP A 20 -14.27 12.28 15.93
C ASP A 20 -13.20 13.18 15.27
N LEU A 21 -12.23 12.59 14.58
CA LEU A 21 -11.06 13.28 14.01
C LEU A 21 -11.06 13.26 12.48
N THR A 22 -11.26 14.43 11.87
CA THR A 22 -11.09 14.62 10.42
C THR A 22 -9.63 14.96 10.10
N CYS A 23 -8.96 14.09 9.35
CA CYS A 23 -7.57 14.28 8.92
C CYS A 23 -7.47 15.00 7.56
N PRO A 24 -6.43 15.82 7.33
CA PRO A 24 -6.22 16.48 6.04
C PRO A 24 -5.93 15.48 4.90
N PRO A 25 -6.06 15.89 3.63
CA PRO A 25 -5.73 15.05 2.47
C PRO A 25 -4.31 14.46 2.58
N GLY A 26 -4.14 13.21 2.17
CA GLY A 26 -2.85 12.50 2.25
C GLY A 26 -2.51 11.95 3.64
N SER A 27 -3.39 12.09 4.63
CA SER A 27 -3.25 11.49 5.97
C SER A 27 -4.44 10.60 6.33
N THR A 28 -4.24 9.72 7.31
CA THR A 28 -5.27 8.83 7.86
C THR A 28 -5.22 8.88 9.38
N CYS A 29 -6.36 8.64 10.03
CA CYS A 29 -6.37 8.57 11.49
C CYS A 29 -5.89 7.19 11.95
N GLN A 30 -5.05 7.19 12.98
CA GLN A 30 -4.60 6.00 13.70
C GLN A 30 -4.68 6.25 15.21
N MET A 31 -5.05 5.22 15.98
CA MET A 31 -5.01 5.28 17.44
C MET A 31 -3.58 5.04 17.92
N ASP A 32 -3.05 5.97 18.70
CA ASP A 32 -1.80 5.87 19.45
C ASP A 32 -2.14 5.73 20.94
N GLY A 33 -2.24 4.48 21.39
CA GLY A 33 -2.81 4.15 22.70
C GLY A 33 -4.27 4.60 22.81
N ALA A 34 -4.55 5.53 23.72
CA ALA A 34 -5.88 6.09 23.95
C ALA A 34 -6.15 7.41 23.20
N THR A 35 -5.24 7.84 22.33
CA THR A 35 -5.35 9.14 21.63
C THR A 35 -5.32 8.96 20.12
N PRO A 36 -6.29 9.52 19.37
CA PRO A 36 -6.28 9.49 17.92
C PRO A 36 -5.27 10.51 17.39
N ARG A 37 -4.51 10.14 16.35
CA ARG A 37 -3.57 11.02 15.65
C ARG A 37 -3.73 10.87 14.13
N CYS A 38 -3.58 11.97 13.41
CA CYS A 38 -3.44 11.92 11.94
C CYS A 38 -2.00 11.57 11.60
N VAL A 39 -1.81 10.49 10.84
CA VAL A 39 -0.52 10.04 10.34
C VAL A 39 -0.52 10.11 8.81
N PRO A 40 0.63 10.35 8.16
CA PRO A 40 0.72 10.28 6.71
C PRO A 40 0.21 8.93 6.20
N LYS A 41 -0.59 8.93 5.13
CA LYS A 41 -0.97 7.67 4.48
C LYS A 41 0.30 7.00 3.97
N ALA A 42 0.43 5.70 4.26
CA ALA A 42 1.49 4.91 3.67
C ALA A 42 1.31 4.92 2.13
N PRO A 43 2.38 5.19 1.38
CA PRO A 43 2.31 5.15 -0.08
C PRO A 43 1.93 3.74 -0.53
N SER A 44 1.13 3.64 -1.59
CA SER A 44 0.66 2.38 -2.14
C SER A 44 0.91 2.30 -3.64
N CYS A 45 0.72 1.12 -4.23
CA CYS A 45 0.81 0.97 -5.69
C CYS A 45 -0.25 1.77 -6.47
N GLN A 46 -1.31 2.25 -5.81
CA GLN A 46 -2.28 3.17 -6.44
C GLN A 46 -1.69 4.57 -6.65
N ASP A 47 -0.69 4.93 -5.84
CA ASP A 47 -0.04 6.24 -5.87
C ASP A 47 1.20 6.26 -6.79
N LEU A 48 1.56 5.13 -7.41
CA LEU A 48 2.79 4.96 -8.19
C LEU A 48 2.51 4.52 -9.63
N THR A 49 2.86 5.37 -10.60
CA THR A 49 2.85 5.01 -12.03
C THR A 49 4.19 4.42 -12.43
N CYS A 50 4.18 3.18 -12.91
CA CYS A 50 5.39 2.48 -13.37
C CYS A 50 5.61 2.62 -14.88
N PRO A 51 6.88 2.66 -15.36
CA PRO A 51 7.18 2.70 -16.79
C PRO A 51 6.78 1.40 -17.51
N PRO A 52 6.66 1.41 -18.85
CA PRO A 52 6.36 0.22 -19.64
C PRO A 52 7.33 -0.93 -19.34
N GLY A 53 6.82 -2.17 -19.30
CA GLY A 53 7.63 -3.36 -18.99
C GLY A 53 7.92 -3.56 -17.50
N SER A 54 7.31 -2.76 -16.61
CA SER A 54 7.39 -2.92 -15.17
C SER A 54 6.00 -2.91 -14.54
N THR A 55 5.88 -3.49 -13.35
CA THR A 55 4.66 -3.51 -12.55
C THR A 55 4.94 -3.01 -11.15
N CYS A 56 3.94 -2.45 -10.48
CA CYS A 56 4.10 -2.04 -9.10
C CYS A 56 3.97 -3.25 -8.16
N GLN A 57 4.89 -3.35 -7.20
CA GLN A 57 4.84 -4.32 -6.12
C GLN A 57 5.06 -3.62 -4.77
N MET A 58 4.33 -4.05 -3.74
CA MET A 58 4.58 -3.60 -2.38
C MET A 58 5.77 -4.35 -1.80
N ASP A 59 6.82 -3.62 -1.44
CA ASP A 59 7.95 -4.14 -0.68
C ASP A 59 7.88 -3.62 0.76
N ARG A 60 7.48 -4.50 1.67
CA ARG A 60 7.18 -4.21 3.09
C ARG A 60 6.14 -3.10 3.26
N ALA A 61 6.58 -1.85 3.23
CA ALA A 61 5.78 -0.64 3.47
C ALA A 61 5.96 0.42 2.37
N THR A 62 6.66 0.12 1.27
CA THR A 62 6.92 1.07 0.19
C THR A 62 6.61 0.44 -1.16
N PRO A 63 5.83 1.10 -2.03
CA PRO A 63 5.60 0.63 -3.38
C PRO A 63 6.87 0.82 -4.21
N ARG A 64 7.20 -0.17 -5.05
CA ARG A 64 8.33 -0.13 -5.97
C ARG A 64 7.92 -0.66 -7.33
N CYS A 65 8.46 -0.08 -8.40
CA CYS A 65 8.34 -0.64 -9.74
C CYS A 65 9.37 -1.75 -9.93
N VAL A 66 8.90 -2.93 -10.29
CA VAL A 66 9.73 -4.10 -10.56
C VAL A 66 9.55 -4.54 -12.02
N PRO A 67 10.61 -5.00 -12.70
CA PRO A 67 10.49 -5.50 -14.08
C PRO A 67 9.50 -6.66 -14.16
N ILE A 68 8.66 -6.67 -15.20
CA ILE A 68 7.79 -7.81 -15.49
C ILE A 68 8.69 -8.97 -15.92
N LYS A 69 8.62 -10.09 -15.19
CA LYS A 69 9.31 -11.31 -15.57
C LYS A 69 8.52 -12.00 -16.68
N LEU A 70 8.99 -11.84 -17.91
CA LEU A 70 8.46 -12.58 -19.05
C LEU A 70 8.86 -14.05 -18.96
N THR A 71 8.00 -14.92 -19.47
CA THR A 71 8.25 -16.35 -19.60
C THR A 71 8.04 -16.79 -21.05
N CYS A 72 8.39 -18.04 -21.36
CA CYS A 72 8.09 -18.60 -22.68
C CYS A 72 6.59 -18.73 -22.99
N GLN A 73 5.71 -18.62 -21.99
CA GLN A 73 4.27 -18.55 -22.23
C GLN A 73 3.84 -17.18 -22.78
N ASP A 74 4.64 -16.14 -22.50
CA ASP A 74 4.39 -14.77 -22.92
C ASP A 74 5.07 -14.43 -24.26
N LEU A 75 5.87 -15.35 -24.82
CA LEU A 75 6.68 -15.14 -26.01
C LEU A 75 6.27 -16.06 -27.16
N THR A 76 5.72 -15.48 -28.23
CA THR A 76 5.47 -16.20 -29.48
C THR A 76 6.72 -16.19 -30.35
N CYS A 77 7.30 -17.36 -30.61
CA CYS A 77 8.47 -17.52 -31.47
C CYS A 77 8.08 -17.77 -32.94
N PRO A 78 8.89 -17.31 -33.91
CA PRO A 78 8.66 -17.59 -35.33
C PRO A 78 8.79 -19.09 -35.67
N PRO A 79 8.21 -19.55 -36.79
CA PRO A 79 8.32 -20.95 -37.23
C PRO A 79 9.78 -21.41 -37.32
N GLY A 80 10.06 -22.64 -36.89
CA GLY A 80 11.42 -23.20 -36.88
C GLY A 80 12.32 -22.67 -35.77
N SER A 81 11.75 -22.03 -34.73
CA SER A 81 12.46 -21.68 -33.51
C SER A 81 11.67 -22.13 -32.29
N THR A 82 12.36 -22.36 -31.17
CA THR A 82 11.75 -22.78 -29.90
C THR A 82 12.08 -21.76 -28.81
N CYS A 83 11.11 -21.45 -27.95
CA CYS A 83 11.39 -20.60 -26.79
C CYS A 83 12.18 -21.38 -25.74
N ARG A 84 13.27 -20.77 -25.25
CA ARG A 84 14.07 -21.29 -24.14
C ARG A 84 14.33 -20.20 -23.11
N MET A 85 14.29 -20.57 -21.83
CA MET A 85 14.71 -19.68 -20.76
C MET A 85 16.23 -19.58 -20.72
N ASP A 86 16.75 -18.36 -20.70
CA ASP A 86 18.15 -18.02 -20.46
C ASP A 86 18.22 -17.22 -19.16
N GLY A 87 18.49 -17.93 -18.06
CA GLY A 87 18.33 -17.39 -16.71
C GLY A 87 16.86 -17.01 -16.44
N THR A 88 16.59 -15.71 -16.26
CA THR A 88 15.25 -15.17 -16.00
C THR A 88 14.57 -14.59 -17.24
N THR A 89 15.18 -14.72 -18.42
CA THR A 89 14.70 -14.08 -19.65
C THR A 89 14.40 -15.13 -20.72
N PRO A 90 13.20 -15.15 -21.32
CA PRO A 90 12.88 -16.04 -22.42
C PRO A 90 13.54 -15.54 -23.72
N ARG A 91 14.10 -16.46 -24.52
CA ARG A 91 14.68 -16.19 -25.84
C ARG A 91 14.20 -17.22 -26.85
N CYS A 92 13.92 -16.80 -28.08
CA CYS A 92 13.73 -17.73 -29.20
C CYS A 92 15.10 -18.17 -29.71
N VAL A 93 15.32 -19.48 -29.77
CA VAL A 93 16.53 -20.08 -30.34
C VAL A 93 16.13 -20.96 -31.54
N PRO A 94 16.99 -21.09 -32.58
CA PRO A 94 16.74 -22.02 -33.68
C PRO A 94 16.50 -23.45 -33.18
#